data_AF-A0A7C3D4H7-F1
#
_entry.id   AF-A0A7C3D4H7-F1
#
_cell.length_a   1.000
_cell.length_b   1.000
_cell.length_c   1.000
_cell.angle_alpha   90.00
_cell.angle_beta   90.00
_cell.angle_gamma   90.00
#
_symmetry.space_group_name_H-M   'P 1'
#
loop_
_entity.id
_entity.type
_entity.pdbx_description
1 polymer ?
#
loop_
_entity_poly.entity_id
_entity_poly.type
_entity_poly.pdbx_seq_one_letter_code
_entity_poly.pdbx_strand_id
1 'polypeptide(L)' 'MAEGEKTVVTNRKARHQYHILETIEAGIVLQGTEVKSLRQGKVNLGDAYAK' A
#
# COMPACT_ATOMS: atom_id res chain seq x y z
N MET A 1 -5.87 -13.96 -20.14
CA MET A 1 -5.59 -12.52 -20.05
C MET A 1 -5.36 -12.22 -18.59
N ALA A 2 -4.15 -11.79 -18.21
CA ALA A 2 -3.78 -11.57 -16.80
C ALA A 2 -4.71 -10.53 -16.17
N GLU A 3 -5.47 -10.94 -15.15
CA GLU A 3 -6.40 -10.07 -14.44
C GLU A 3 -5.58 -9.03 -13.67
N GLY A 4 -5.68 -7.78 -14.14
CA GLY A 4 -4.72 -6.72 -13.84
C GLY A 4 -4.56 -6.41 -12.37
N GLU A 5 -3.33 -6.03 -12.00
CA GLU A 5 -2.98 -5.46 -10.71
C GLU A 5 -3.88 -4.25 -10.42
N LYS A 6 -4.94 -4.49 -9.65
CA LYS A 6 -5.82 -3.42 -9.19
C LYS A 6 -5.17 -2.82 -7.95
N THR A 7 -4.66 -1.60 -8.08
CA THR A 7 -4.11 -0.84 -6.95
C THR A 7 -5.16 -0.73 -5.84
N VAL A 8 -4.96 -1.48 -4.76
CA VAL A 8 -5.91 -1.57 -3.64
C VAL A 8 -5.89 -0.27 -2.82
N VAL A 9 -4.69 0.28 -2.59
CA VAL A 9 -4.49 1.51 -1.83
C VAL A 9 -3.25 2.23 -2.34
N THR A 10 -3.27 3.55 -2.28
CA THR A 10 -2.09 4.38 -2.47
C THR A 10 -2.06 5.46 -1.39
N ASN A 11 -0.89 5.66 -0.76
CA ASN A 11 -0.72 6.73 0.21
C ASN A 11 -0.59 8.09 -0.50
N ARG A 12 -1.73 8.77 -0.68
CA ARG A 12 -1.75 10.10 -1.31
C ARG A 12 -1.05 11.15 -0.44
N LYS A 13 -1.13 11.04 0.89
CA LYS A 13 -0.47 11.99 1.82
C LYS A 13 1.04 11.99 1.63
N ALA A 14 1.65 10.82 1.43
CA ALA A 14 3.08 10.69 1.18
C ALA A 14 3.54 11.51 -0.04
N ARG A 15 2.73 11.52 -1.12
CA ARG A 15 3.03 12.31 -2.34
C ARG A 15 2.88 13.82 -2.18
N HIS A 16 2.11 14.28 -1.19
CA HIS A 16 1.93 15.71 -0.92
C HIS A 16 2.92 16.24 0.12
N GLN A 17 3.29 15.42 1.10
CA GLN A 17 4.13 15.84 2.23
C GLN A 17 5.62 15.63 1.98
N TYR A 18 5.99 14.71 1.08
CA TYR A 18 7.37 14.34 0.82
C TYR A 18 7.71 14.44 -0.66
N HIS A 19 8.97 14.73 -0.95
CA HIS A 19 9.53 14.58 -2.28
C HIS A 19 10.09 13.16 -2.42
N ILE A 20 9.49 12.36 -3.31
CA ILE A 20 9.91 10.98 -3.56
C ILE A 20 11.12 11.02 -4.50
N LEU A 21 12.29 10.63 -3.98
CA LEU A 21 13.54 10.55 -4.76
C LEU A 21 13.66 9.22 -5.51
N GLU A 22 13.27 8.13 -4.86
CA GLU A 22 13.37 6.77 -5.39
C GLU A 22 12.16 5.95 -4.93
N THR A 23 11.72 5.02 -5.78
CA THR A 23 10.64 4.06 -5.46
C THR A 23 11.21 2.66 -5.51
N ILE A 24 11.05 1.91 -4.42
CA ILE A 24 11.46 0.52 -4.30
C ILE A 24 10.23 -0.39 -4.26
N GLU A 25 10.35 -1.58 -4.81
CA GLU A 25 9.34 -2.62 -4.65
C GLU A 25 9.65 -3.44 -3.39
N ALA A 26 8.65 -3.59 -2.52
CA ALA A 26 8.75 -4.38 -1.29
C ALA A 26 7.52 -5.26 -1.14
N GLY A 27 7.73 -6.48 -0.63
CA GLY A 27 6.66 -7.41 -0.27
C GLY A 27 6.51 -7.50 1.24
N ILE A 28 5.28 -7.42 1.73
CA ILE A 28 4.93 -7.64 3.14
C ILE A 28 4.13 -8.93 3.24
N VAL A 29 4.52 -9.81 4.16
CA VAL A 29 3.77 -11.04 4.45
C VAL A 29 2.59 -10.65 5.35
N LEU A 30 1.38 -10.82 4.83
CA LEU A 30 0.14 -10.50 5.52
C LEU A 30 -0.49 -11.74 6.14
N GLN A 31 -1.20 -11.53 7.25
CA GLN A 31 -2.02 -12.55 7.90
C GLN A 31 -3.47 -12.51 7.39
N GLY A 32 -4.19 -13.62 7.50
CA GLY A 32 -5.46 -13.83 6.80
C GLY A 32 -6.57 -12.79 7.05
N THR A 33 -6.56 -12.11 8.20
CA THR A 33 -7.46 -10.99 8.52
C THR A 33 -7.13 -9.72 7.75
N GLU A 34 -5.84 -9.43 7.56
CA GLU A 34 -5.34 -8.24 6.85
C GLU A 34 -5.67 -8.32 5.35
N VAL A 35 -5.57 -9.52 4.77
CA VAL A 35 -5.97 -9.79 3.39
C VAL A 35 -7.46 -9.48 3.18
N LYS A 36 -8.32 -9.84 4.14
CA LYS A 36 -9.77 -9.53 4.08
C LYS A 36 -10.02 -8.03 4.14
N SER A 37 -9.35 -7.31 5.05
CA SER A 37 -9.49 -5.85 5.19
C SER A 37 -9.04 -5.09 3.94
N LEU A 38 -7.92 -5.51 3.33
CA LEU A 38 -7.43 -4.92 2.08
C LEU A 38 -8.41 -5.14 0.91
N ARG A 39 -8.97 -6.35 0.77
CA ARG A 39 -10.01 -6.60 -0.25
C ARG A 39 -11.27 -5.76 -0.06
N GLN A 40 -11.59 -5.39 1.18
CA GLN A 40 -12.69 -4.48 1.51
C GLN A 40 -12.32 -2.99 1.34
N GLY A 41 -11.09 -2.67 0.91
CA GLY A 41 -10.61 -1.29 0.79
C GLY A 41 -10.38 -0.59 2.13
N LYS A 42 -10.40 -1.33 3.24
CA LYS A 42 -10.20 -0.80 4.59
C LYS A 42 -8.73 -0.91 4.98
N VAL A 43 -7.94 0.07 4.55
CA VAL A 43 -6.52 0.16 4.88
C VAL A 43 -6.12 1.61 5.07
N ASN A 44 -5.29 1.86 6.09
CA ASN A 44 -4.72 3.16 6.37
C ASN A 44 -3.19 3.05 6.30
N LEU A 45 -2.58 3.87 5.44
CA LEU A 45 -1.12 3.98 5.29
C LEU A 45 -0.57 5.29 5.87
N GLY A 46 -1.39 6.05 6.60
CA GLY A 46 -0.96 7.27 7.29
C GLY A 46 0.06 6.95 8.38
N ASP A 47 1.06 7.84 8.51
CA ASP A 47 2.11 7.79 9.55
C ASP A 47 2.92 6.47 9.58
N ALA A 48 2.93 5.72 8.47
CA ALA A 48 3.72 4.51 8.31
C ALA A 48 5.19 4.83 8.02
N TYR A 49 6.10 4.06 8.63
CA TYR A 49 7.55 4.16 8.46
C TYR A 49 8.17 2.77 8.26
N ALA A 50 9.17 2.68 7.39
CA ALA A 50 9.99 1.48 7.18
C ALA A 50 11.47 1.85 7.40
N LYS A 51 12.23 0.94 8.02
CA LYS A 51 13.66 1.09 8.32
C LYS A 51 14.46 -0.05 7.73
#